data_AF-A0A7X8FV45-F1
#
_entry.id   AF-A0A7X8FV45-F1
#
_cell.length_a   1.000
_cell.length_b   1.000
_cell.length_c   1.000
_cell.angle_alpha   90.00
_cell.angle_beta   90.00
_cell.angle_gamma   90.00
#
_symmetry.space_group_name_H-M   'P 1'
#
loop_
_entity.id
_entity.type
_entity.pdbx_description
1 polymer ?
#
loop_
_entity_poly.entity_id
_entity_poly.type
_entity_poly.pdbx_seq_one_letter_code
_entity_poly.pdbx_strand_id
1 'polypeptide(L)'
;MVLGPYYILILVFVGIILLVFAYGIFSVTPSGRKRQQQRTASPVGRCPLCSSGLASGEQIKSVVFPGKTDRITHIFGCPHCYPYIEDNLRRSCPVCGKTVPPDGYLIARMFDRPGKKTHVHILGCTVCRVGRTK
;
A
#
# COMPACT_ATOMS: atom_id res chain seq x y z
N MET A 1 40.58 -54.08 17.29
CA MET A 1 40.11 -53.26 16.14
C MET A 1 38.72 -53.73 15.75
N VAL A 2 37.69 -53.32 16.49
CA VAL A 2 36.31 -53.61 16.09
C VAL A 2 35.55 -52.30 16.26
N LEU A 3 35.74 -51.40 15.29
CA LEU A 3 34.68 -50.44 14.96
C LEU A 3 33.54 -51.30 14.42
N GLY A 4 32.76 -51.84 15.35
CA GLY A 4 31.72 -52.83 15.08
C GLY A 4 30.58 -52.25 14.24
N PRO A 5 29.58 -53.08 13.90
CA PRO A 5 28.44 -52.66 13.08
C PRO A 5 27.73 -51.41 13.62
N TYR A 6 27.86 -51.14 14.92
CA TYR A 6 27.41 -49.91 15.58
C TYR A 6 27.99 -48.62 14.98
N TYR A 7 29.26 -48.59 14.56
CA TYR A 7 29.85 -47.39 13.97
C TYR A 7 29.21 -47.06 12.61
N ILE A 8 28.91 -48.09 11.82
CA ILE A 8 28.21 -47.93 10.54
C ILE A 8 26.78 -47.45 10.79
N LEU A 9 26.08 -48.03 11.77
CA LEU A 9 24.73 -47.60 12.14
C LEU A 9 24.71 -46.13 12.63
N ILE A 10 25.70 -45.71 13.42
CA ILE A 10 25.81 -44.33 13.90
C ILE A 10 26.06 -43.37 12.74
N LEU A 11 26.98 -43.68 11.82
CA LEU A 11 27.27 -42.82 10.67
C LEU A 11 26.06 -42.66 9.74
N VAL A 12 25.30 -43.73 9.52
CA VAL A 12 24.08 -43.67 8.70
C VAL A 12 23.02 -42.81 9.39
N PHE A 13 22.82 -42.95 10.70
CA PHE A 13 21.85 -42.15 11.46
C PHE A 13 22.20 -40.66 11.43
N VAL A 14 23.47 -40.31 11.65
CA VAL A 14 23.95 -38.92 11.61
C VAL A 14 23.78 -38.33 10.21
N GLY A 15 24.06 -39.09 9.15
CA GLY A 15 23.86 -38.66 7.77
C GLY A 15 22.39 -38.37 7.45
N ILE A 16 21.46 -39.23 7.89
CA ILE A 16 20.02 -39.04 7.69
C ILE A 16 19.53 -37.81 8.46
N ILE A 17 19.97 -37.62 9.71
CA ILE A 17 19.61 -36.45 10.52
C ILE A 17 20.08 -35.15 9.85
N LEU A 18 21.33 -35.10 9.37
CA LEU A 18 21.84 -33.92 8.67
C LEU A 18 21.10 -33.64 7.37
N LEU A 19 20.70 -34.67 6.63
CA LEU A 19 19.93 -34.53 5.39
C LEU A 19 18.53 -33.97 5.68
N VAL A 20 17.82 -34.51 6.67
CA VAL A 20 16.49 -34.00 7.07
C VAL A 20 16.58 -32.56 7.58
N PHE A 21 17.60 -32.24 8.36
CA PHE A 21 17.82 -30.88 8.88
C PHE A 21 18.12 -29.88 7.76
N ALA A 22 18.96 -30.28 6.78
CA ALA A 22 19.25 -29.47 5.59
C ALA A 22 18.00 -29.24 4.73
N TYR A 23 17.19 -30.28 4.51
CA TYR A 23 15.92 -30.15 3.80
C TYR A 23 14.91 -29.27 4.56
N GLY A 24 14.86 -29.38 5.88
CA GLY A 24 14.03 -28.54 6.74
C GLY A 24 14.37 -27.07 6.59
N ILE A 25 15.65 -26.70 6.74
CA ILE A 25 16.11 -25.31 6.61
C ILE A 25 15.91 -24.79 5.18
N PHE A 26 16.13 -25.61 4.15
CA PHE A 26 15.93 -25.20 2.75
C PHE A 26 14.44 -25.03 2.37
N SER A 27 13.55 -25.79 3.00
CA SER A 27 12.09 -25.64 2.82
C SER A 27 11.53 -24.38 3.49
N VAL A 28 12.24 -23.83 4.49
CA VAL A 28 11.96 -22.52 5.08
C VAL A 28 12.65 -21.44 4.24
N THR A 29 12.29 -21.38 2.95
CA THR A 29 12.43 -20.12 2.24
C THR A 29 11.50 -19.13 2.92
N PRO A 30 11.98 -17.94 3.34
CA PRO A 30 11.07 -16.87 3.68
C PRO A 30 10.37 -16.52 2.37
N SER A 31 9.18 -17.07 2.17
CA SER A 31 8.14 -16.40 1.42
C SER A 31 7.84 -15.12 2.19
N GLY A 32 8.77 -14.17 2.09
CA GLY A 32 8.53 -12.78 2.41
C GLY A 32 7.33 -12.44 1.57
N ARG A 33 6.18 -12.34 2.23
CA ARG A 33 4.92 -11.85 1.73
C ARG A 33 5.20 -10.54 0.98
N LYS A 34 5.59 -10.63 -0.28
CA LYS A 34 5.30 -9.61 -1.25
C LYS A 34 3.80 -9.68 -1.35
N ARG A 35 3.16 -8.85 -0.52
CA ARG A 35 1.78 -8.39 -0.59
C ARG A 35 1.45 -8.36 -2.07
N GLN A 36 0.86 -9.46 -2.55
CA GLN A 36 0.61 -9.71 -3.94
C GLN A 36 -0.58 -8.81 -4.20
N GLN A 37 -0.25 -7.57 -4.51
CA GLN A 37 -1.16 -6.55 -4.97
C GLN A 37 -1.70 -7.11 -6.27
N GLN A 38 -2.80 -7.84 -6.12
CA GLN A 38 -3.56 -8.49 -7.16
C GLN A 38 -3.73 -7.48 -8.29
N ARG A 39 -2.91 -7.67 -9.32
CA ARG A 39 -3.11 -7.11 -10.63
C ARG A 39 -4.21 -7.95 -11.27
N THR A 40 -5.44 -7.69 -10.87
CA THR A 40 -6.64 -8.27 -11.48
C THR A 40 -7.58 -7.13 -11.77
N ALA A 41 -7.87 -6.97 -13.07
CA ALA A 41 -8.75 -5.97 -13.69
C ALA A 41 -8.39 -4.52 -13.36
N SER A 42 -7.77 -3.79 -14.31
CA SER A 42 -7.45 -2.37 -14.21
C SER A 42 -8.59 -1.56 -13.57
N PRO A 43 -8.53 -1.25 -12.25
CA PRO A 43 -9.52 -0.39 -11.64
C PRO A 43 -9.19 1.02 -12.09
N VAL A 44 -10.20 1.77 -12.50
CA VAL A 44 -10.09 3.15 -13.01
C VAL A 44 -9.39 4.09 -12.00
N GLY A 45 -9.37 3.69 -10.72
CA GLY A 45 -8.46 4.20 -9.70
C GLY A 45 -8.80 3.59 -8.35
N ARG A 46 -7.95 3.78 -7.35
CA ARG A 46 -8.32 3.58 -5.94
C ARG A 46 -8.45 4.93 -5.26
N CYS A 47 -9.45 5.08 -4.40
CA CYS A 47 -9.60 6.31 -3.62
C CYS A 47 -8.39 6.47 -2.66
N PRO A 48 -7.69 7.61 -2.66
CA PRO A 48 -6.54 7.82 -1.78
C PRO A 48 -6.93 7.97 -0.29
N LEU A 49 -8.23 8.15 0.02
CA LEU A 49 -8.72 8.33 1.39
C LEU A 49 -9.26 7.05 2.00
N CYS A 50 -10.20 6.38 1.33
CA CYS A 50 -10.86 5.19 1.85
C CYS A 50 -10.36 3.89 1.21
N SER A 51 -9.45 3.97 0.23
CA SER A 51 -8.90 2.82 -0.51
C SER A 51 -9.91 1.94 -1.26
N SER A 52 -11.18 2.36 -1.33
CA SER A 52 -12.19 1.70 -2.16
C SER A 52 -11.78 1.74 -3.64
N GLY A 53 -12.09 0.67 -4.35
CA GLY A 53 -11.93 0.63 -5.80
C GLY A 53 -13.02 1.47 -6.47
N LEU A 54 -12.64 2.30 -7.43
CA LEU A 54 -13.60 3.06 -8.23
C LEU A 54 -14.02 2.24 -9.45
N ALA A 55 -15.33 2.15 -9.68
CA ALA A 55 -15.90 1.59 -10.89
C ALA A 55 -15.69 2.50 -12.11
N SER A 56 -15.92 1.96 -13.31
CA SER A 56 -15.83 2.73 -14.55
C SER A 56 -16.87 3.86 -14.57
N GLY A 57 -16.42 5.11 -14.63
CA GLY A 57 -17.28 6.31 -14.59
C GLY A 57 -17.34 7.01 -13.23
N GLU A 58 -16.89 6.36 -12.16
CA GLU A 58 -16.79 7.02 -10.85
C GLU A 58 -15.57 7.95 -10.81
N GLN A 59 -15.78 9.15 -10.30
CA GLN A 59 -14.74 10.17 -10.21
C GLN A 59 -14.56 10.69 -8.78
N ILE A 60 -13.33 11.08 -8.49
CA ILE A 60 -12.97 11.67 -7.20
C ILE A 60 -13.34 13.16 -7.24
N LYS A 61 -14.13 13.60 -6.26
CA LYS A 61 -14.44 15.02 -6.06
C LYS A 61 -13.14 15.74 -5.68
N SER A 62 -12.68 16.62 -6.55
CA SER A 62 -11.50 17.46 -6.33
C SER A 62 -11.72 18.87 -6.86
N VAL A 63 -11.04 19.83 -6.24
CA VAL A 63 -11.04 21.24 -6.64
C VAL A 63 -9.61 21.62 -6.95
N VAL A 64 -9.37 22.07 -8.18
CA VAL A 64 -8.05 22.49 -8.66
C VAL A 64 -8.02 24.01 -8.73
N PHE A 65 -7.13 24.63 -7.96
CA PHE A 65 -6.93 26.08 -8.02
C PHE A 65 -6.05 26.44 -9.23
N PRO A 66 -6.36 27.54 -9.95
CA PRO A 66 -5.49 28.01 -11.03
C PRO A 66 -4.15 28.52 -10.46
N GLY A 67 -3.05 28.19 -11.13
CA GLY A 67 -1.67 28.55 -10.75
C GLY A 67 -0.73 28.49 -11.95
N LYS A 68 0.40 29.21 -11.91
CA LYS A 68 1.30 29.38 -13.08
C LYS A 68 2.10 28.13 -13.45
N THR A 69 2.49 27.29 -12.49
CA THR A 69 3.39 26.14 -12.73
C THR A 69 2.94 24.90 -11.98
N ASP A 70 2.64 25.03 -10.69
CA ASP A 70 2.03 24.00 -9.87
C ASP A 70 0.65 24.44 -9.40
N ARG A 71 -0.34 23.59 -9.65
CA ARG A 71 -1.73 23.84 -9.24
C ARG A 71 -1.98 23.16 -7.92
N ILE A 72 -2.42 23.93 -6.92
CA ILE A 72 -2.86 23.34 -5.66
C ILE A 72 -4.20 22.67 -5.92
N THR A 73 -4.35 21.44 -5.42
CA THR A 73 -5.56 20.64 -5.58
C THR A 73 -6.03 20.16 -4.22
N HIS A 74 -7.29 20.39 -3.91
CA HIS A 74 -7.95 19.79 -2.77
C HIS A 74 -8.73 18.56 -3.24
N ILE A 75 -8.51 17.42 -2.58
CA ILE A 75 -9.14 16.14 -2.91
C ILE A 75 -10.05 15.76 -1.74
N PHE A 76 -11.37 15.75 -1.97
CA PHE A 76 -12.36 15.47 -0.93
C PHE A 76 -12.61 13.98 -0.75
N GLY A 77 -12.73 13.23 -1.85
CA GLY A 77 -13.00 11.79 -1.80
C GLY A 77 -13.74 11.26 -3.02
N CYS A 78 -13.96 9.95 -3.03
CA CYS A 78 -14.84 9.27 -3.98
C CYS A 78 -16.30 9.27 -3.46
N PRO A 79 -17.29 8.88 -4.29
CA PRO A 79 -18.71 8.84 -3.92
C PRO A 79 -18.98 8.04 -2.64
N HIS A 80 -18.25 6.95 -2.40
CA HIS A 80 -18.39 6.09 -1.21
C HIS A 80 -17.93 6.72 0.13
N CYS A 81 -17.12 7.79 0.08
CA CYS A 81 -16.56 8.41 1.29
C CYS A 81 -16.84 9.92 1.41
N TYR A 82 -17.53 10.48 0.41
CA TYR A 82 -17.89 11.88 0.34
C TYR A 82 -19.16 12.04 -0.52
N PRO A 83 -20.21 12.76 -0.05
CA PRO A 83 -20.27 13.53 1.20
C PRO A 83 -20.53 12.68 2.44
N TYR A 84 -21.10 11.49 2.29
CA TYR A 84 -21.34 10.55 3.37
C TYR A 84 -20.32 9.40 3.32
N ILE A 85 -19.99 8.85 4.48
CA ILE A 85 -19.09 7.70 4.59
C ILE A 85 -19.97 6.45 4.66
N GLU A 86 -19.85 5.57 3.67
CA GLU A 86 -20.51 4.27 3.70
C GLU A 86 -20.03 3.42 4.89
N ASP A 87 -20.91 2.52 5.35
CA ASP A 87 -20.61 1.64 6.48
C ASP A 87 -19.35 0.80 6.21
N ASN A 88 -18.47 0.73 7.21
CA ASN A 88 -17.16 0.05 7.18
C ASN A 88 -16.03 0.77 6.41
N LEU A 89 -16.25 1.96 5.84
CA LEU A 89 -15.15 2.74 5.26
C LEU A 89 -14.48 3.64 6.30
N ARG A 90 -13.14 3.72 6.23
CA ARG A 90 -12.35 4.66 7.05
C ARG A 90 -11.54 5.56 6.15
N ARG A 91 -11.62 6.88 6.38
CA ARG A 91 -10.82 7.88 5.68
C ARG A 91 -9.49 8.02 6.40
N SER A 92 -8.41 7.52 5.81
CA SER A 92 -7.05 7.64 6.35
C SER A 92 -6.18 8.48 5.42
N CYS A 93 -5.33 9.32 6.01
CA CYS A 93 -4.37 10.09 5.25
C CYS A 93 -3.20 9.21 4.81
N PRO A 94 -2.87 9.11 3.51
CA PRO A 94 -1.76 8.28 3.04
C PRO A 94 -0.38 8.79 3.49
N VAL A 95 -0.28 10.03 3.95
CA VAL A 95 0.99 10.66 4.38
C VAL A 95 1.24 10.47 5.87
N CYS A 96 0.21 10.61 6.72
CA CYS A 96 0.38 10.57 8.18
C CYS A 96 -0.34 9.42 8.88
N GLY A 97 -1.14 8.63 8.15
CA GLY A 97 -1.94 7.51 8.69
C GLY A 97 -3.15 7.92 9.54
N LYS A 98 -3.23 9.18 9.99
CA LYS A 98 -4.33 9.67 10.81
C LYS A 98 -5.67 9.64 10.06
N THR A 99 -6.74 9.46 10.82
CA THR A 99 -8.11 9.55 10.32
C THR A 99 -8.41 10.98 9.87
N VAL A 100 -8.93 11.13 8.65
CA VAL A 100 -9.34 12.42 8.09
C VAL A 100 -10.83 12.62 8.39
N PRO A 101 -11.25 13.76 8.97
CA PRO A 101 -12.66 14.01 9.26
C PRO A 101 -13.51 14.10 7.97
N PRO A 102 -14.85 13.98 8.07
CA PRO A 102 -15.76 14.10 6.93
C PRO A 102 -15.57 15.39 6.11
N ASP A 103 -15.34 16.52 6.80
CA ASP A 103 -15.09 17.81 6.15
C ASP A 103 -13.62 18.02 5.76
N GLY A 104 -12.74 17.10 6.18
CA GLY A 104 -11.33 17.13 5.85
C GLY A 104 -11.09 16.76 4.39
N TYR A 105 -9.97 17.21 3.85
CA TYR A 105 -9.55 16.91 2.48
C TYR A 105 -8.04 16.68 2.43
N LEU A 106 -7.60 16.01 1.35
CA LEU A 106 -6.18 15.91 1.04
C LEU A 106 -5.75 17.15 0.26
N ILE A 107 -4.54 17.60 0.56
CA ILE A 107 -3.88 18.70 -0.13
C ILE A 107 -2.84 18.07 -1.06
N ALA A 108 -2.99 18.31 -2.35
CA ALA A 108 -2.11 17.80 -3.38
C ALA A 108 -1.61 18.95 -4.27
N ARG A 109 -0.55 18.67 -5.04
CA ARG A 109 -0.11 19.51 -6.16
C ARG A 109 -0.29 18.73 -7.45
N MET A 110 -0.92 19.36 -8.41
CA MET A 110 -1.10 18.87 -9.76
C MET A 110 -0.05 19.53 -10.66
N PHE A 111 0.68 18.68 -11.38
CA PHE A 111 1.71 19.06 -12.34
C PHE A 111 1.23 18.70 -13.74
N ASP A 112 0.88 19.72 -14.49
CA ASP A 112 0.53 19.60 -15.91
C ASP A 112 1.82 19.70 -16.74
N ARG A 113 2.04 18.70 -17.60
CA ARG A 113 3.16 18.71 -18.55
C ARG A 113 2.58 18.62 -19.96
N PRO A 114 2.87 19.59 -20.85
CA PRO A 114 2.37 19.53 -22.22
C PRO A 114 2.86 18.24 -22.90
N GLY A 115 1.93 17.47 -23.48
CA GLY A 115 2.21 16.19 -24.14
C GLY A 115 2.45 14.98 -23.22
N LYS A 116 2.29 15.12 -21.89
CA LYS A 116 2.38 14.01 -20.93
C LYS A 116 1.15 13.94 -20.04
N LYS A 117 0.97 12.80 -19.37
CA LYS A 117 -0.10 12.60 -18.38
C LYS A 117 0.10 13.58 -17.21
N THR A 118 -0.98 14.19 -16.76
CA THR A 118 -0.97 15.00 -15.54
C THR A 118 -0.63 14.13 -14.33
N HIS A 119 0.29 14.61 -13.50
CA HIS A 119 0.70 13.91 -12.29
C HIS A 119 0.23 14.68 -11.05
N VAL A 120 -0.41 13.97 -10.13
CA VAL A 120 -0.86 14.52 -8.85
C VAL A 120 0.02 13.96 -7.74
N HIS A 121 0.62 14.85 -6.96
CA HIS A 121 1.41 14.48 -5.79
C HIS A 121 0.67 14.91 -4.50
N ILE A 122 0.31 13.94 -3.67
CA ILE A 122 -0.36 14.17 -2.40
C ILE A 122 0.66 14.62 -1.36
N LEU A 123 0.45 15.81 -0.78
CA LEU A 123 1.37 16.43 0.17
C LEU A 123 0.95 16.18 1.63
N GLY A 124 -0.34 16.01 1.87
CA GLY A 124 -0.88 15.76 3.21
C GLY A 124 -2.40 15.87 3.27
N CYS A 125 -2.93 15.92 4.49
CA CYS A 125 -4.34 16.20 4.79
C CYS A 125 -4.47 17.45 5.66
N THR A 126 -5.70 17.92 5.86
CA THR A 126 -6.02 19.01 6.79
C THR A 126 -5.44 18.75 8.19
N VAL A 127 -5.45 17.51 8.69
CA VAL A 127 -4.93 17.18 10.04
C VAL A 127 -3.41 17.33 10.15
N CYS A 128 -2.64 16.91 9.16
CA CYS A 128 -1.17 16.92 9.25
C CYS A 128 -0.53 18.22 8.73
N ARG A 129 -1.25 19.00 7.92
CA ARG A 129 -0.72 20.23 7.32
C ARG A 129 -1.11 21.50 8.05
N VAL A 130 -2.24 21.54 8.74
CA VAL A 130 -2.64 22.70 9.55
C VAL A 130 -1.66 22.92 10.71
N GLY A 131 -1.05 21.86 11.25
CA GLY A 131 -0.03 21.97 12.30
C GLY A 131 1.36 22.45 11.85
N ARG A 132 1.56 22.79 10.56
CA ARG A 132 2.87 23.18 10.00
C ARG A 132 3.02 24.65 9.63
N THR A 133 2.01 25.49 9.87
CA THR A 133 2.19 26.95 9.89
C THR A 133 2.84 27.32 11.22
N LYS A 134 4.17 27.35 11.23
CA LYS A 134 4.97 28.04 12.22
C LYS A 134 5.90 29.00 11.48
#